data_AF-A0AA36MIJ5-F1
#
_entry.id   AF-A0AA36MIJ5-F1
#
_cell.length_a   1.000
_cell.length_b   1.000
_cell.length_c   1.000
_cell.angle_alpha   90.00
_cell.angle_beta   90.00
_cell.angle_gamma   90.00
#
_symmetry.space_group_name_H-M   'P 1'
#
loop_
_entity.id
_entity.type
_entity.pdbx_description
1 polymer ?
#
loop_
_entity_poly.entity_id
_entity_poly.type
_entity_poly.pdbx_seq_one_letter_code
_entity_poly.pdbx_strand_id
1 'polypeptide(L)'
;MAVSASCAWQAAPARLARLQRRCFSDEEKAVLCHSNAGDEGYFKRNFQRGRRTRVEMMQQISSAHDQMRVFYELGRQNLMAKGRLTPDEAARFARIDERLFKLQKEPLQLEFYQRHKQFHEDYIRKRFALGKEEE
;
A
#
# COMPACT_ATOMS: atom_id res chain seq x y z
N MET A 1 -16.02 3.45 -41.43
CA MET A 1 -15.93 2.16 -40.72
C MET A 1 -15.76 2.46 -39.24
N ALA A 2 -16.82 2.27 -38.45
CA ALA A 2 -16.84 2.60 -37.03
C ALA A 2 -16.43 1.35 -36.22
N VAL A 3 -15.33 1.44 -35.48
CA VAL A 3 -14.91 0.38 -34.55
C VAL A 3 -15.63 0.64 -33.23
N SER A 4 -16.59 -0.24 -32.93
CA SER A 4 -17.36 -0.27 -31.70
C SER A 4 -16.43 -0.48 -30.49
N ALA A 5 -16.35 0.53 -29.63
CA ALA A 5 -15.74 0.43 -28.32
C ALA A 5 -16.68 -0.35 -27.40
N SER A 6 -16.45 -1.66 -27.27
CA SER A 6 -17.19 -2.48 -26.30
C SER A 6 -16.79 -2.10 -24.88
N CYS A 7 -17.72 -1.44 -24.22
CA CYS A 7 -17.65 -0.89 -22.88
C CYS A 7 -17.62 -2.03 -21.84
N ALA A 8 -16.44 -2.34 -21.31
CA ALA A 8 -16.22 -3.37 -20.27
C ALA A 8 -16.68 -2.95 -18.85
N TRP A 9 -17.61 -2.00 -18.74
CA TRP A 9 -18.07 -1.43 -17.46
C TRP A 9 -19.39 -2.01 -16.93
N GLN A 10 -19.97 -3.02 -17.61
CA GLN A 10 -21.29 -3.54 -17.23
C GLN A 10 -21.27 -4.75 -16.27
N ALA A 11 -20.10 -5.25 -15.85
CA ALA A 11 -19.99 -6.45 -15.01
C ALA A 11 -19.87 -6.18 -13.48
N ALA A 12 -20.13 -4.95 -13.03
CA ALA A 12 -19.98 -4.58 -11.61
C ALA A 12 -21.11 -5.01 -10.64
N PRO A 13 -22.40 -5.17 -11.02
CA PRO A 13 -23.45 -5.34 -10.00
C PRO A 13 -23.50 -6.75 -9.38
N ALA A 14 -23.03 -7.78 -10.09
CA ALA A 14 -23.13 -9.17 -9.62
C ALA A 14 -22.14 -9.51 -8.48
N ARG A 15 -20.98 -8.84 -8.42
CA ARG A 15 -19.98 -9.05 -7.36
C ARG A 15 -20.37 -8.38 -6.03
N LEU A 16 -21.01 -7.22 -6.09
CA LEU A 16 -21.49 -6.50 -4.91
C LEU A 16 -22.72 -7.17 -4.28
N ALA A 17 -23.65 -7.70 -5.09
CA ALA A 17 -24.83 -8.42 -4.59
C ALA A 17 -24.47 -9.72 -3.81
N ARG A 18 -23.38 -10.40 -4.18
CA ARG A 18 -22.88 -11.58 -3.43
C ARG A 18 -22.29 -11.24 -2.07
N LEU A 19 -21.79 -10.02 -1.88
CA LEU A 19 -21.24 -9.58 -0.60
C LEU A 19 -22.36 -9.15 0.37
N GLN A 20 -23.45 -8.55 -0.13
CA GLN A 20 -24.61 -8.18 0.71
C GLN A 20 -25.36 -9.39 1.30
N ARG A 21 -25.44 -10.52 0.60
CA ARG A 21 -26.08 -11.74 1.14
C ARG A 21 -25.30 -12.44 2.26
N ARG A 22 -24.05 -12.02 2.54
CA ARG A 22 -23.24 -12.65 3.59
C ARG A 22 -23.36 -11.97 4.96
N CYS A 23 -24.05 -10.84 5.05
CA CYS A 23 -24.10 -10.02 6.25
C CYS A 23 -25.44 -10.06 7.01
N PHE A 24 -26.50 -10.71 6.48
CA PHE A 24 -27.81 -10.75 7.15
C PHE A 24 -28.59 -12.04 6.82
N SER A 25 -28.17 -13.17 7.39
CA SER A 25 -29.03 -14.36 7.52
C SER A 25 -28.61 -15.11 8.78
N ASP A 26 -29.01 -14.56 9.93
CA ASP A 26 -28.69 -15.08 11.27
C ASP A 26 -29.57 -16.26 11.70
N GLU A 27 -30.55 -16.70 10.90
CA GLU A 27 -31.52 -17.68 11.36
C GLU A 27 -31.22 -19.15 11.00
N GLU A 28 -30.32 -19.44 10.04
CA GLU A 28 -30.04 -20.83 9.63
C GLU A 28 -28.77 -21.46 10.22
N LYS A 29 -27.94 -20.68 10.93
CA LYS A 29 -26.68 -21.20 11.52
C LYS A 29 -26.80 -21.70 12.96
N ALA A 30 -27.98 -21.60 13.57
CA ALA A 30 -28.19 -22.07 14.94
C ALA A 30 -28.26 -23.61 15.07
N VAL A 31 -28.40 -24.36 13.97
CA VAL A 31 -28.69 -25.81 14.01
C VAL A 31 -27.44 -26.70 14.00
N LEU A 32 -26.22 -26.15 13.91
CA LEU A 32 -24.98 -26.94 13.78
C LEU A 32 -23.94 -26.71 14.90
N CYS A 33 -24.35 -26.17 16.04
CA CYS A 33 -23.48 -25.91 17.20
C CYS A 33 -23.81 -26.78 18.42
N HIS A 34 -24.11 -28.07 18.22
CA HIS A 34 -24.17 -29.06 19.29
C HIS A 34 -23.10 -30.14 19.11
N SER A 35 -21.86 -29.75 19.35
CA SER A 35 -20.80 -30.67 19.78
C SER A 35 -19.62 -29.83 20.26
N ASN A 36 -19.09 -30.16 21.44
CA ASN A 36 -18.08 -29.42 22.20
C ASN A 36 -16.69 -29.29 21.52
N ALA A 37 -16.63 -29.42 20.19
CA ALA A 37 -15.46 -29.26 19.32
C ALA A 37 -15.65 -28.19 18.21
N GLY A 38 -16.83 -27.54 18.13
CA GLY A 38 -17.25 -26.71 16.99
C GLY A 38 -16.67 -25.28 16.96
N ASP A 39 -16.62 -24.60 18.10
CA ASP A 39 -16.33 -23.15 18.13
C ASP A 39 -14.85 -22.82 18.03
N GLU A 40 -13.98 -23.49 18.80
CA GLU A 40 -12.54 -23.24 18.75
C GLU A 40 -11.93 -23.53 17.37
N GLY A 41 -12.39 -24.59 16.70
CA GLY A 41 -11.92 -24.96 15.37
C GLY A 41 -12.33 -23.96 14.30
N TYR A 42 -13.52 -23.36 14.42
CA TYR A 42 -14.00 -22.33 13.51
C TYR A 42 -13.17 -21.04 13.61
N PHE A 43 -12.93 -20.53 14.82
CA PHE A 43 -12.10 -19.34 15.03
C PHE A 43 -10.65 -19.57 14.58
N LYS A 44 -10.05 -20.72 14.91
CA LYS A 44 -8.69 -21.07 14.46
C LYS A 44 -8.57 -21.08 12.93
N ARG A 45 -9.53 -21.69 12.21
CA ARG A 45 -9.53 -21.72 10.73
C ARG A 45 -9.68 -20.33 10.12
N ASN A 46 -10.62 -19.53 10.61
CA ASN A 46 -10.83 -18.17 10.11
C ASN A 46 -9.64 -17.26 10.40
N PHE A 47 -9.04 -17.38 11.59
CA PHE A 47 -7.83 -16.65 11.94
C PHE A 47 -6.65 -17.02 11.03
N GLN A 48 -6.41 -18.31 10.81
CA GLN A 48 -5.37 -18.78 9.89
C GLN A 48 -5.62 -18.30 8.46
N ARG A 49 -6.87 -18.32 7.99
CA ARG A 49 -7.24 -17.80 6.67
C ARG A 49 -6.93 -16.31 6.55
N GLY A 50 -7.38 -15.51 7.52
CA GLY A 50 -7.10 -14.07 7.55
C GLY A 50 -5.61 -13.74 7.70
N ARG A 51 -4.83 -14.61 8.37
CA ARG A 51 -3.37 -14.50 8.43
C ARG A 51 -2.72 -14.78 7.08
N ARG A 52 -3.12 -15.87 6.40
CA ARG A 52 -2.61 -16.21 5.05
C ARG A 52 -2.87 -15.09 4.06
N THR A 53 -4.10 -14.58 3.99
CA THR A 53 -4.45 -13.47 3.11
C THR A 53 -3.64 -12.21 3.41
N ARG A 54 -3.39 -11.89 4.69
CA ARG A 54 -2.51 -10.77 5.06
C ARG A 54 -1.06 -10.99 4.62
N VAL A 55 -0.54 -12.20 4.79
CA VAL A 55 0.83 -12.54 4.35
C VAL A 55 0.95 -12.44 2.82
N GLU A 56 -0.01 -13.00 2.08
CA GLU A 56 -0.07 -12.90 0.61
C GLU A 56 -0.11 -11.44 0.15
N MET A 57 -0.95 -10.60 0.77
CA MET A 57 -1.01 -9.17 0.47
C MET A 57 0.34 -8.48 0.72
N MET A 58 1.00 -8.77 1.85
CA MET A 58 2.32 -8.20 2.14
C MET A 58 3.40 -8.66 1.16
N GLN A 59 3.34 -9.91 0.70
CA GLN A 59 4.23 -10.42 -0.35
C GLN A 59 3.98 -9.71 -1.68
N GLN A 60 2.73 -9.50 -2.06
CA GLN A 60 2.39 -8.73 -3.26
C GLN A 60 2.93 -7.30 -3.18
N ILE A 61 2.73 -6.62 -2.05
CA ILE A 61 3.27 -5.27 -1.82
C ILE A 61 4.80 -5.27 -1.94
N SER A 62 5.48 -6.22 -1.29
CA SER A 62 6.95 -6.33 -1.41
C SER A 62 7.38 -6.54 -2.85
N SER A 63 6.71 -7.43 -3.58
CA SER A 63 7.03 -7.71 -4.98
C SER A 63 6.83 -6.49 -5.89
N ALA A 64 5.82 -5.66 -5.61
CA ALA A 64 5.57 -4.42 -6.35
C ALA A 64 6.70 -3.40 -6.12
N HIS A 65 7.19 -3.28 -4.87
CA HIS A 65 8.35 -2.42 -4.58
C HIS A 65 9.62 -2.90 -5.29
N ASP A 66 9.86 -4.21 -5.34
CA ASP A 66 11.01 -4.76 -6.04
C ASP A 66 10.93 -4.48 -7.55
N GLN A 67 9.75 -4.64 -8.16
CA GLN A 67 9.52 -4.28 -9.57
C GLN A 67 9.77 -2.79 -9.83
N MET A 68 9.26 -1.91 -8.97
CA MET A 68 9.48 -0.47 -9.09
C MET A 68 10.97 -0.12 -9.06
N ARG A 69 11.77 -0.80 -8.23
CA ARG A 69 13.21 -0.56 -8.15
C ARG A 69 13.91 -0.83 -9.47
N VAL A 70 13.56 -1.94 -10.11
CA VAL A 70 14.07 -2.30 -11.43
C VAL A 70 13.66 -1.25 -12.47
N PHE A 71 12.41 -0.78 -12.45
CA PHE A 71 11.94 0.24 -13.39
C PHE A 71 12.70 1.56 -13.27
N TYR A 72 12.95 2.07 -12.06
CA TYR A 72 13.71 3.31 -11.90
C TYR A 72 15.17 3.14 -12.31
N GLU A 73 15.78 1.99 -12.01
CA GLU A 73 17.14 1.70 -12.46
C GLU A 73 17.26 1.68 -13.98
N LEU A 74 16.38 0.96 -14.67
CA LEU A 74 16.32 0.94 -16.13
C LEU A 74 16.04 2.34 -16.72
N GLY A 75 15.15 3.11 -16.09
CA GLY A 75 14.86 4.48 -16.47
C GLY A 75 16.10 5.38 -16.42
N ARG A 76 16.89 5.30 -15.34
CA ARG A 76 18.15 6.04 -15.20
C ARG A 76 19.18 5.62 -16.26
N GLN A 77 19.37 4.32 -16.46
CA GLN A 77 20.30 3.80 -17.48
C GLN A 77 19.91 4.29 -18.88
N ASN A 78 18.62 4.28 -19.21
CA ASN A 78 18.11 4.78 -20.50
C ASN A 78 18.32 6.29 -20.66
N LEU A 79 18.17 7.08 -19.60
CA LEU A 79 18.42 8.52 -19.65
C LEU A 79 19.91 8.84 -19.81
N MET A 80 20.78 8.07 -19.15
CA MET A 80 22.24 8.15 -19.36
C MET A 80 22.63 7.79 -20.79
N ALA A 81 22.09 6.68 -21.32
CA ALA A 81 22.36 6.23 -22.69
C ALA A 81 21.92 7.27 -23.75
N LYS A 82 20.85 8.02 -23.47
CA LYS A 82 20.36 9.12 -24.32
C LYS A 82 21.12 10.44 -24.12
N GLY A 83 22.11 10.49 -23.23
CA GLY A 83 22.86 11.71 -22.89
C GLY A 83 22.02 12.78 -22.20
N ARG A 84 20.83 12.43 -21.67
CA ARG A 84 19.94 13.36 -20.95
C ARG A 84 20.28 13.47 -19.48
N LEU A 85 21.16 12.62 -18.98
CA LEU A 85 21.55 12.53 -17.60
C LEU A 85 23.05 12.27 -17.51
N THR A 86 23.75 13.11 -16.75
CA THR A 86 25.17 12.89 -16.47
C THR A 86 25.35 11.72 -15.48
N PRO A 87 26.51 11.06 -15.46
CA PRO A 87 26.78 9.98 -14.50
C PRO A 87 26.63 10.44 -13.05
N ASP A 88 27.02 11.69 -12.75
CA ASP A 88 26.92 12.27 -11.41
C ASP A 88 25.46 12.53 -10.99
N GLU A 89 24.61 12.98 -11.92
CA GLU A 89 23.18 13.10 -11.69
C GLU A 89 22.53 11.74 -11.50
N ALA A 90 22.89 10.74 -12.30
CA ALA A 90 22.37 9.39 -12.16
C ALA A 90 22.70 8.78 -10.79
N ALA A 91 23.91 9.01 -10.27
CA ALA A 91 24.29 8.61 -8.93
C ALA A 91 23.48 9.33 -7.85
N ARG A 92 23.20 10.63 -8.02
CA ARG A 92 22.33 11.39 -7.11
C ARG A 92 20.90 10.84 -7.12
N PHE A 93 20.33 10.58 -8.29
CA PHE A 93 19.00 9.96 -8.40
C PHE A 93 18.96 8.57 -7.78
N ALA A 94 19.99 7.74 -7.96
CA ALA A 94 20.05 6.42 -7.32
C ALA A 94 19.96 6.52 -5.79
N ARG A 95 20.63 7.50 -5.16
CA ARG A 95 20.54 7.75 -3.72
C ARG A 95 19.14 8.21 -3.29
N ILE A 96 18.50 9.07 -4.08
CA ILE A 96 17.13 9.54 -3.82
C ILE A 96 16.17 8.36 -3.90
N ASP A 97 16.28 7.54 -4.94
CA ASP A 97 15.42 6.37 -5.14
C ASP A 97 15.59 5.37 -3.99
N GLU A 98 16.82 5.07 -3.57
CA GLU A 98 17.07 4.22 -2.39
C GLU A 98 16.42 4.77 -1.11
N ARG A 99 16.50 6.09 -0.90
CA ARG A 99 15.85 6.73 0.25
C ARG A 99 14.33 6.65 0.15
N LEU A 100 13.78 6.89 -1.03
CA LEU A 100 12.34 6.78 -1.29
C LEU A 100 11.83 5.36 -1.03
N PHE A 101 12.56 4.34 -1.49
CA PHE A 101 12.22 2.94 -1.24
C PHE A 101 12.24 2.57 0.24
N LYS A 102 13.23 3.05 0.99
CA LYS A 102 13.27 2.86 2.45
C LYS A 102 12.03 3.48 3.13
N LEU A 103 11.65 4.69 2.74
CA LEU A 103 10.47 5.36 3.28
C LEU A 103 9.15 4.65 2.92
N GLN A 104 9.04 4.12 1.70
CA GLN A 104 7.85 3.37 1.28
C GLN A 104 7.72 2.03 2.02
N LYS A 105 8.84 1.35 2.28
CA LYS A 105 8.87 0.09 3.03
C LYS A 105 8.56 0.31 4.52
N GLU A 106 8.99 1.43 5.07
CA GLU A 106 8.79 1.80 6.46
C GLU A 106 7.99 3.10 6.58
N PRO A 107 6.66 3.05 6.38
CA PRO A 107 5.81 4.25 6.42
C PRO A 107 5.77 4.92 7.80
N LEU A 108 6.27 4.27 8.85
CA LEU A 108 6.45 4.88 10.17
C LEU A 108 7.61 5.88 10.24
N GLN A 109 8.59 5.79 9.32
CA GLN A 109 9.67 6.78 9.19
C GLN A 109 9.20 8.08 8.53
N LEU A 110 8.11 8.01 7.76
CA LEU A 110 7.35 9.17 7.35
C LEU A 110 6.66 9.71 8.61
N GLU A 111 7.28 10.70 9.27
CA GLU A 111 6.86 11.29 10.57
C GLU A 111 5.37 11.74 10.61
N PHE A 112 4.69 11.75 9.47
CA PHE A 112 3.29 12.07 9.25
C PHE A 112 2.28 11.21 10.04
N TYR A 113 2.61 9.98 10.43
CA TYR A 113 1.66 9.09 11.14
C TYR A 113 1.79 9.12 12.67
N GLN A 114 2.82 9.78 13.21
CA GLN A 114 2.88 10.04 14.65
C GLN A 114 2.03 11.26 14.95
N ARG A 115 0.87 11.06 15.59
CA ARG A 115 -0.09 12.13 15.94
C ARG A 115 0.55 13.31 16.69
N HIS A 116 1.69 13.09 17.37
CA HIS A 116 2.45 14.10 18.11
C HIS A 116 3.65 14.69 17.34
N LYS A 117 3.96 14.19 16.14
CA LYS A 117 4.97 14.73 15.21
C LYS A 117 4.37 15.15 13.87
N GLN A 118 3.07 15.45 13.86
CA GLN A 118 2.52 16.22 12.76
C GLN A 118 3.31 17.52 12.69
N PHE A 119 3.81 17.87 11.50
CA PHE A 119 4.49 19.13 11.25
C PHE A 119 3.49 20.27 11.37
N HIS A 120 3.05 20.54 12.60
CA HIS A 120 2.35 21.78 12.91
C HIS A 120 3.32 22.92 12.63
N GLU A 121 2.78 24.02 12.14
CA GLU A 121 3.55 25.20 11.77
C GLU A 121 4.51 25.64 12.88
N ASP A 122 4.08 25.48 14.14
CA ASP A 122 4.87 25.72 15.36
C ASP A 122 6.12 24.85 15.49
N TYR A 123 6.07 23.59 15.06
CA TYR A 123 7.22 22.68 15.10
C TYR A 123 8.27 23.07 14.06
N ILE A 124 7.83 23.44 12.86
CA ILE A 124 8.71 23.92 11.79
C ILE A 124 9.38 25.23 12.22
N ARG A 125 8.60 26.20 12.71
CA ARG A 125 9.12 27.49 13.19
C ARG A 125 10.16 27.33 14.31
N LYS A 126 9.90 26.45 15.29
CA LYS A 126 10.85 26.19 16.40
C LYS A 126 12.11 25.45 15.97
N ARG A 127 12.00 24.46 15.08
CA ARG A 127 13.13 23.58 14.72
C ARG A 127 14.07 24.21 13.70
N PHE A 128 13.55 25.06 12.83
CA PHE A 128 14.33 25.74 11.77
C PHE A 128 14.59 27.22 12.07
N ALA A 129 14.27 27.70 13.27
CA ALA A 129 14.45 29.10 13.70
C ALA A 129 13.87 30.15 12.71
N LEU A 130 12.85 29.76 11.95
CA LEU A 130 12.15 30.65 11.02
C LEU A 130 11.35 31.65 11.87
N GLY A 131 11.86 32.88 11.97
CA GLY A 131 11.28 33.97 12.79
C GLY A 131 12.15 34.49 13.93
N LYS A 132 13.44 34.11 14.01
CA LYS A 132 14.42 34.74 14.90
C LYS A 132 15.48 35.54 14.14
N GLU A 133 15.06 36.30 13.14
CA GLU A 133 15.89 37.40 12.64
C GLU A 133 15.19 38.71 12.99
N GLU A 134 15.99 39.57 13.63
CA GLU A 134 15.76 40.99 13.95
C GLU A 134 14.97 41.33 15.23
N GLU A 135 15.67 41.25 16.36
CA GLU A 135 15.75 42.34 17.37
C GLU A 135 17.19 42.48 17.87
#